data_AF-A0A4Z0Q6C1-F1
#
_entry.id   AF-A0A4Z0Q6C1-F1
#
_cell.length_a   1.000
_cell.length_b   1.000
_cell.length_c   1.000
_cell.angle_alpha   90.00
_cell.angle_beta   90.00
_cell.angle_gamma   90.00
#
_symmetry.space_group_name_H-M   'P 1'
#
loop_
_entity.id
_entity.type
_entity.pdbx_description
1 polymer ?
#
loop_
_entity_poly.entity_id
_entity_poly.type
_entity_poly.pdbx_seq_one_letter_code
_entity_poly.pdbx_strand_id
1 'polypeptide(L)'
;MSLDSLIEEFSKIKRHVASKREKPHKLILLLSVLDLVDEGYLTENKIYFDNKLKSAFREKFSLLAAPDDLMQVAPPYFHLRSSTFWHHKVKEEREVEYNKLTTSGGGSKRIEDNIEYAYFSDDVWTHIVNKGSRIKLQEAMTSVVAAQKLGTAFHEQFKLERNGMSQMLRVVNSNAGKKNLTFDDYKEHTDVGNNKIKSFRNYLKAGGLVNEESALTAFGQAVVEHDLMLAKPETQWVIHYGMSVSHMPGPIYWNKLVTSFLTPGRPISSQVLADEIRDITLSNGSAELAAGTYREAAAVFIRTYSDNDSLGALNILEEENGRTQYTVRQPRALPVGTFACLLADYWERHWPERDDVVLEDITRGELAHVLLLSENKVNDLLGALAAPDMALIKRQRKHLPYQIIRQPGLDAAALWQTHLYR
;
A
#
# COMPACT_ATOMS: atom_id res chain seq x y z
N MET A 1 -27.74 -16.46 -11.64
CA MET A 1 -27.51 -16.57 -10.19
C MET A 1 -27.99 -15.29 -9.50
N SER A 2 -28.37 -15.36 -8.22
CA SER A 2 -28.73 -14.17 -7.45
C SER A 2 -27.49 -13.34 -7.12
N LEU A 3 -27.68 -12.05 -6.81
CA LEU A 3 -26.58 -11.18 -6.38
C LEU A 3 -25.89 -11.71 -5.11
N ASP A 4 -26.65 -12.21 -4.14
CA ASP A 4 -26.09 -12.73 -2.89
C ASP A 4 -25.24 -13.98 -3.13
N SER A 5 -25.70 -14.89 -4.01
CA SER A 5 -24.93 -16.07 -4.43
C SER A 5 -23.64 -15.67 -5.17
N LEU A 6 -23.70 -14.61 -6.00
CA LEU A 6 -22.53 -14.09 -6.70
C LEU A 6 -21.53 -13.46 -5.73
N ILE A 7 -22.00 -12.68 -4.76
CA ILE A 7 -21.16 -12.09 -3.69
C ILE A 7 -20.48 -13.21 -2.90
N GLU A 8 -21.21 -14.26 -2.54
CA GLU A 8 -20.66 -15.41 -1.82
C GLU A 8 -19.60 -16.13 -2.67
N GLU A 9 -19.89 -16.40 -3.94
CA GLU A 9 -18.93 -17.05 -4.84
C GLU A 9 -17.67 -16.18 -5.01
N PHE A 10 -17.82 -14.87 -5.22
CA PHE A 10 -16.69 -13.91 -5.34
C PHE A 10 -15.83 -13.89 -4.07
N SER A 11 -16.47 -13.85 -2.90
CA SER A 11 -15.78 -13.79 -1.60
C SER A 11 -15.04 -15.09 -1.27
N LYS A 12 -15.52 -16.23 -1.78
CA LYS A 12 -14.97 -17.57 -1.53
C LYS A 12 -14.20 -18.14 -2.72
N ILE A 13 -13.88 -17.33 -3.74
CA ILE A 13 -13.11 -17.79 -4.90
C ILE A 13 -11.85 -18.49 -4.42
N LYS A 14 -11.59 -19.70 -4.94
CA LYS A 14 -10.37 -20.43 -4.65
C LYS A 14 -9.16 -19.62 -5.13
N ARG A 15 -8.35 -19.16 -4.17
CA ARG A 15 -7.13 -18.40 -4.40
C ARG A 15 -5.90 -19.23 -4.09
N HIS A 16 -4.77 -18.83 -4.66
CA HIS A 16 -3.50 -19.45 -4.32
C HIS A 16 -3.16 -19.11 -2.87
N VAL A 17 -2.80 -20.10 -2.06
CA VAL A 17 -2.36 -19.89 -0.68
C VAL A 17 -0.83 -19.95 -0.66
N ALA A 18 -0.20 -18.88 -0.21
CA ALA A 18 1.23 -18.85 0.06
C ALA A 18 1.47 -18.07 1.35
N SER A 19 2.47 -18.49 2.14
CA SER A 19 2.78 -17.87 3.44
C SER A 19 1.57 -17.78 4.38
N LYS A 20 0.69 -18.78 4.37
CA LYS A 20 -0.57 -18.85 5.15
C LYS A 20 -1.61 -17.74 4.83
N ARG A 21 -1.48 -17.06 3.69
CA ARG A 21 -2.42 -16.05 3.20
C ARG A 21 -2.93 -16.43 1.82
N GLU A 22 -4.19 -16.15 1.53
CA GLU A 22 -4.74 -16.25 0.17
C GLU A 22 -4.31 -15.05 -0.66
N LYS A 23 -3.74 -15.29 -1.83
CA LYS A 23 -3.24 -14.24 -2.73
C LYS A 23 -4.40 -13.45 -3.36
N PRO A 24 -4.37 -12.11 -3.38
CA PRO A 24 -5.52 -11.27 -3.71
C PRO A 24 -5.75 -11.14 -5.22
N HIS A 25 -4.83 -11.63 -6.06
CA HIS A 25 -4.78 -11.39 -7.52
C HIS A 25 -6.10 -11.61 -8.26
N LYS A 26 -6.84 -12.68 -7.94
CA LYS A 26 -8.15 -12.95 -8.58
C LYS A 26 -9.18 -11.87 -8.24
N LEU A 27 -9.22 -11.41 -6.99
CA LEU A 27 -10.13 -10.35 -6.55
C LEU A 27 -9.71 -8.99 -7.13
N ILE A 28 -8.40 -8.71 -7.14
CA ILE A 28 -7.85 -7.50 -7.76
C ILE A 28 -8.24 -7.45 -9.24
N LEU A 29 -8.13 -8.56 -9.96
CA LEU A 29 -8.56 -8.63 -11.36
C LEU A 29 -10.05 -8.34 -11.54
N LEU A 30 -10.90 -8.96 -10.72
CA LEU A 30 -12.33 -8.70 -10.78
C LEU A 30 -12.68 -7.24 -10.47
N LEU A 31 -12.08 -6.67 -9.42
CA LEU A 31 -12.22 -5.24 -9.08
C LEU A 31 -11.82 -4.35 -10.26
N SER A 32 -10.68 -4.64 -10.88
CA SER A 32 -10.18 -3.90 -12.05
C SER A 32 -11.17 -3.93 -13.21
N VAL A 33 -11.80 -5.08 -13.45
CA VAL A 33 -12.84 -5.20 -14.49
C VAL A 33 -14.08 -4.38 -14.13
N LEU A 34 -14.46 -4.29 -12.85
CA LEU A 34 -15.57 -3.44 -12.41
C LEU A 34 -15.27 -1.95 -12.64
N ASP A 35 -14.05 -1.49 -12.36
CA ASP A 35 -13.68 -0.09 -12.63
C ASP A 35 -13.72 0.22 -14.13
N LEU A 36 -13.30 -0.71 -14.99
CA LEU A 36 -13.38 -0.52 -16.44
C LEU A 36 -14.83 -0.38 -16.93
N VAL A 37 -15.80 -0.99 -16.27
CA VAL A 37 -17.23 -0.79 -16.55
C VAL A 37 -17.67 0.59 -16.06
N ASP A 38 -17.24 1.02 -14.86
CA ASP A 38 -17.56 2.34 -14.31
C ASP A 38 -16.95 3.50 -15.12
N GLU A 39 -15.75 3.30 -15.67
CA GLU A 39 -15.07 4.22 -16.58
C GLU A 39 -15.72 4.26 -17.99
N GLY A 40 -16.66 3.35 -18.28
CA GLY A 40 -17.28 3.23 -19.59
C GLY A 40 -16.36 2.62 -20.67
N TYR A 41 -15.22 2.04 -20.29
CA TYR A 41 -14.31 1.36 -21.23
C TYR A 41 -14.86 -0.02 -21.62
N LEU A 42 -15.38 -0.78 -20.66
CA LEU A 42 -15.95 -2.11 -20.89
C LEU A 42 -17.46 -2.02 -21.11
N THR A 43 -17.88 -1.77 -22.34
CA THR A 43 -19.30 -1.63 -22.72
C THR A 43 -19.97 -2.94 -23.14
N GLU A 44 -19.17 -3.95 -23.48
CA GLU A 44 -19.62 -5.29 -23.86
C GLU A 44 -19.00 -6.34 -22.93
N ASN A 45 -19.60 -7.53 -22.87
CA ASN A 45 -19.08 -8.67 -22.11
C ASN A 45 -17.88 -9.33 -22.82
N LYS A 46 -16.84 -8.54 -23.11
CA LYS A 46 -15.61 -8.96 -23.78
C LYS A 46 -14.42 -8.28 -23.11
N ILE A 47 -13.78 -9.01 -22.22
CA ILE A 47 -12.66 -8.53 -21.41
C ILE A 47 -11.39 -8.95 -22.14
N TYR A 48 -10.76 -8.01 -22.86
CA TYR A 48 -9.52 -8.28 -23.57
C TYR A 48 -8.32 -8.24 -22.62
N PHE A 49 -7.32 -9.09 -22.87
CA PHE A 49 -6.04 -9.07 -22.14
C PHE A 49 -5.11 -7.96 -22.67
N ASP A 50 -5.60 -6.72 -22.66
CA ASP A 50 -4.97 -5.55 -23.27
C ASP A 50 -4.21 -4.67 -22.27
N ASN A 51 -3.66 -3.55 -22.74
CA ASN A 51 -2.93 -2.62 -21.88
C ASN A 51 -3.85 -1.90 -20.88
N LYS A 52 -5.13 -1.69 -21.20
CA LYS A 52 -6.07 -1.00 -20.31
C LYS A 52 -6.42 -1.88 -19.11
N LEU A 53 -6.68 -3.17 -19.32
CA LEU A 53 -6.82 -4.15 -18.24
C LEU A 53 -5.55 -4.27 -17.41
N LYS A 54 -4.37 -4.34 -18.06
CA LYS A 54 -3.07 -4.41 -17.36
C LYS A 54 -2.83 -3.17 -16.49
N SER A 55 -3.23 -1.98 -16.95
CA SER A 55 -3.11 -0.72 -16.19
C SER A 55 -4.09 -0.65 -15.02
N ALA A 56 -5.38 -0.91 -15.24
CA ALA A 56 -6.38 -0.95 -14.17
C ALA A 56 -6.00 -1.99 -13.09
N PHE A 57 -5.52 -3.16 -13.52
CA PHE A 57 -4.96 -4.16 -12.61
C PHE A 57 -3.79 -3.62 -11.82
N ARG A 58 -2.83 -2.95 -12.45
CA ARG A 58 -1.66 -2.38 -11.77
C ARG A 58 -2.09 -1.38 -10.69
N GLU A 59 -3.01 -0.48 -11.01
CA GLU A 59 -3.53 0.53 -10.06
C GLU A 59 -4.18 -0.13 -8.84
N LYS A 60 -5.11 -1.07 -9.06
CA LYS A 60 -5.72 -1.81 -7.94
C LYS A 60 -4.70 -2.67 -7.20
N PHE A 61 -3.75 -3.25 -7.90
CA PHE A 61 -2.69 -4.06 -7.30
C PHE A 61 -1.83 -3.22 -6.37
N SER A 62 -1.41 -2.03 -6.77
CA SER A 62 -0.67 -1.13 -5.88
C SER A 62 -1.44 -0.77 -4.60
N LEU A 63 -2.78 -0.66 -4.69
CA LEU A 63 -3.61 -0.32 -3.54
C LEU A 63 -3.90 -1.52 -2.63
N LEU A 64 -4.04 -2.72 -3.19
CA LEU A 64 -4.67 -3.85 -2.51
C LEU A 64 -3.77 -5.07 -2.31
N ALA A 65 -2.68 -5.19 -3.07
CA ALA A 65 -1.75 -6.29 -2.89
C ALA A 65 -0.92 -6.12 -1.62
N ALA A 66 -0.51 -7.25 -1.03
CA ALA A 66 0.49 -7.23 0.03
C ALA A 66 1.88 -7.14 -0.60
N PRO A 67 2.90 -6.75 0.16
CA PRO A 67 4.24 -6.55 -0.39
C PRO A 67 4.79 -7.78 -1.13
N ASP A 68 4.65 -8.97 -0.54
CA ASP A 68 5.16 -10.22 -1.12
C ASP A 68 4.35 -10.74 -2.34
N ASP A 69 3.40 -9.96 -2.86
CA ASP A 69 2.64 -10.30 -4.04
C ASP A 69 3.35 -9.82 -5.31
N LEU A 70 3.67 -10.77 -6.20
CA LEU A 70 4.22 -10.43 -7.52
C LEU A 70 3.11 -9.87 -8.41
N MET A 71 3.33 -8.70 -9.04
CA MET A 71 2.38 -8.07 -9.95
C MET A 71 2.24 -8.88 -11.25
N GLN A 72 1.35 -9.86 -11.26
CA GLN A 72 1.12 -10.73 -12.41
C GLN A 72 -0.38 -10.87 -12.70
N VAL A 73 -0.81 -10.29 -13.82
CA VAL A 73 -2.21 -10.31 -14.26
C VAL A 73 -2.58 -11.55 -15.08
N ALA A 74 -1.61 -12.20 -15.73
CA ALA A 74 -1.86 -13.41 -16.53
C ALA A 74 -2.40 -14.59 -15.69
N PRO A 75 -1.80 -14.96 -14.55
CA PRO A 75 -2.32 -16.05 -13.73
C PRO A 75 -3.78 -15.88 -13.27
N PRO A 76 -4.20 -14.75 -12.65
CA PRO A 76 -5.60 -14.60 -12.25
C PRO A 76 -6.55 -14.60 -13.45
N TYR A 77 -6.16 -14.00 -14.58
CA TYR A 77 -6.99 -14.00 -15.80
C TYR A 77 -7.23 -15.41 -16.31
N PHE A 78 -6.19 -16.24 -16.38
CA PHE A 78 -6.32 -17.61 -16.82
C PHE A 78 -7.05 -18.51 -15.81
N HIS A 79 -6.73 -18.38 -14.53
CA HIS A 79 -7.21 -19.30 -13.49
C HIS A 79 -8.60 -18.95 -12.94
N LEU A 80 -9.20 -17.82 -13.31
CA LEU A 80 -10.61 -17.56 -13.02
C LEU A 80 -11.55 -18.54 -13.76
N ARG A 81 -11.09 -19.20 -14.83
CA ARG A 81 -11.86 -20.25 -15.54
C ARG A 81 -12.28 -21.46 -14.68
N SER A 82 -11.77 -21.58 -13.46
CA SER A 82 -12.21 -22.58 -12.48
C SER A 82 -13.51 -22.19 -11.77
N SER A 83 -13.90 -20.91 -11.85
CA SER A 83 -15.15 -20.39 -11.32
C SER A 83 -16.28 -20.63 -12.30
N THR A 84 -17.53 -20.60 -11.83
CA THR A 84 -18.69 -20.87 -12.70
C THR A 84 -19.03 -19.71 -13.63
N PHE A 85 -18.56 -18.50 -13.30
CA PHE A 85 -18.94 -17.26 -13.96
C PHE A 85 -17.93 -16.73 -14.98
N TRP A 86 -16.75 -17.31 -15.13
CA TRP A 86 -15.67 -16.75 -15.97
C TRP A 86 -15.26 -17.73 -17.06
N HIS A 87 -15.31 -17.27 -18.31
CA HIS A 87 -15.07 -18.08 -19.48
C HIS A 87 -14.05 -17.42 -20.41
N HIS A 88 -13.40 -18.23 -21.25
CA HIS A 88 -12.51 -17.73 -22.30
C HIS A 88 -13.12 -18.02 -23.66
N LYS A 89 -13.09 -17.02 -24.53
CA LYS A 89 -13.18 -17.22 -25.97
C LYS A 89 -11.79 -17.60 -26.46
N VAL A 90 -11.61 -18.86 -26.84
CA VAL A 90 -10.36 -19.35 -27.42
C VAL A 90 -10.27 -18.84 -28.86
N LYS A 91 -9.06 -18.46 -29.28
CA LYS A 91 -8.77 -18.07 -30.67
C LYS A 91 -9.04 -19.24 -31.62
N GLU A 92 -9.41 -18.91 -32.85
CA GLU A 92 -9.61 -19.90 -33.90
C GLU A 92 -8.38 -20.81 -34.04
N GLU A 93 -8.60 -22.11 -34.25
CA GLU A 93 -7.58 -23.16 -34.36
C GLU A 93 -6.75 -23.46 -33.09
N ARG A 94 -6.90 -22.71 -31.99
CA ARG A 94 -6.09 -22.89 -30.76
C ARG A 94 -6.72 -23.80 -29.71
N GLU A 95 -7.92 -24.33 -29.93
CA GLU A 95 -8.67 -25.15 -28.97
C GLU A 95 -7.89 -26.38 -28.46
N VAL A 96 -7.25 -27.12 -29.37
CA VAL A 96 -6.50 -28.33 -29.00
C VAL A 96 -5.32 -28.00 -28.07
N GLU A 97 -4.68 -26.85 -28.26
CA GLU A 97 -3.54 -26.43 -27.45
C GLU A 97 -4.01 -25.81 -26.14
N TYR A 98 -5.05 -24.98 -26.19
CA TYR A 98 -5.68 -24.37 -25.02
C TYR A 98 -6.15 -25.42 -24.01
N ASN A 99 -6.79 -26.50 -24.48
CA ASN A 99 -7.29 -27.57 -23.62
C ASN A 99 -6.17 -28.35 -22.90
N LYS A 100 -4.93 -28.31 -23.41
CA LYS A 100 -3.76 -28.89 -22.74
C LYS A 100 -3.15 -27.96 -21.69
N LEU A 101 -3.51 -26.68 -21.69
CA LEU A 101 -2.94 -25.71 -20.76
C LEU A 101 -3.50 -25.94 -19.36
N THR A 102 -2.61 -26.10 -18.39
CA THR A 102 -2.94 -26.13 -16.95
C THR A 102 -2.54 -24.86 -16.22
N THR A 103 -1.74 -23.99 -16.86
CA THR A 103 -1.23 -22.73 -16.30
C THR A 103 -1.01 -21.69 -17.41
N SER A 104 -1.11 -20.42 -17.05
CA SER A 104 -0.69 -19.28 -17.89
C SER A 104 0.81 -19.33 -18.25
N GLY A 105 1.62 -20.11 -17.52
CA GLY A 105 3.07 -20.09 -17.61
C GLY A 105 3.67 -18.88 -16.90
N GLY A 106 5.00 -18.71 -17.03
CA GLY A 106 5.75 -17.62 -16.37
C GLY A 106 5.55 -16.21 -16.96
N GLY A 107 4.69 -16.04 -17.99
CA GLY A 107 4.44 -14.77 -18.67
C GLY A 107 3.06 -14.72 -19.35
N SER A 108 2.80 -13.68 -20.17
CA SER A 108 1.51 -13.48 -20.85
C SER A 108 1.34 -14.25 -22.15
N LYS A 109 2.44 -14.74 -22.74
CA LYS A 109 2.45 -15.32 -24.10
C LYS A 109 1.39 -16.40 -24.32
N ARG A 110 1.18 -17.31 -23.37
CA ARG A 110 0.16 -18.36 -23.53
C ARG A 110 -1.27 -17.82 -23.53
N ILE A 111 -1.53 -16.70 -22.86
CA ILE A 111 -2.84 -16.06 -22.92
C ILE A 111 -2.98 -15.37 -24.27
N GLU A 112 -1.98 -14.58 -24.64
CA GLU A 112 -1.96 -13.82 -25.90
C GLU A 112 -2.03 -14.76 -27.13
N ASP A 113 -1.42 -15.94 -27.10
CA ASP A 113 -1.42 -16.90 -28.21
C ASP A 113 -2.72 -17.70 -28.32
N ASN A 114 -3.49 -17.88 -27.25
CA ASN A 114 -4.60 -18.86 -27.21
C ASN A 114 -5.97 -18.25 -26.90
N ILE A 115 -6.04 -17.12 -26.20
CA ILE A 115 -7.29 -16.53 -25.74
C ILE A 115 -7.54 -15.23 -26.50
N GLU A 116 -8.72 -15.11 -27.09
CA GLU A 116 -9.16 -13.89 -27.77
C GLU A 116 -9.64 -12.85 -26.75
N TYR A 117 -10.54 -13.25 -25.86
CA TYR A 117 -11.02 -12.46 -24.73
C TYR A 117 -11.61 -13.37 -23.64
N ALA A 118 -11.78 -12.85 -22.43
CA ALA A 118 -12.58 -13.45 -21.38
C ALA A 118 -13.98 -12.83 -21.34
N TYR A 119 -14.94 -13.54 -20.77
CA TYR A 119 -16.30 -13.03 -20.60
C TYR A 119 -16.95 -13.65 -19.37
N PHE A 120 -17.88 -12.92 -18.76
CA PHE A 120 -18.72 -13.42 -17.69
C PHE A 120 -19.86 -14.27 -18.23
N SER A 121 -20.42 -15.19 -17.43
CA SER A 121 -21.73 -15.77 -17.75
C SER A 121 -22.81 -14.68 -17.83
N ASP A 122 -23.84 -14.87 -18.66
CA ASP A 122 -24.83 -13.83 -18.98
C ASP A 122 -25.57 -13.27 -17.75
N ASP A 123 -25.85 -14.15 -16.79
CA ASP A 123 -26.49 -13.82 -15.53
C ASP A 123 -25.58 -12.97 -14.62
N VAL A 124 -24.27 -13.25 -14.60
CA VAL A 124 -23.30 -12.44 -13.88
C VAL A 124 -23.08 -11.11 -14.59
N TRP A 125 -22.93 -11.10 -15.91
CA TRP A 125 -22.80 -9.87 -16.68
C TRP A 125 -23.95 -8.89 -16.41
N THR A 126 -25.18 -9.39 -16.25
CA THR A 126 -26.35 -8.58 -15.87
C THR A 126 -26.15 -7.84 -14.54
N HIS A 127 -25.53 -8.49 -13.54
CA HIS A 127 -25.17 -7.84 -12.28
C HIS A 127 -23.98 -6.88 -12.45
N ILE A 128 -23.01 -7.24 -13.28
CA ILE A 128 -21.83 -6.40 -13.55
C ILE A 128 -22.22 -5.09 -14.26
N VAL A 129 -23.20 -5.07 -15.16
CA VAL A 129 -23.64 -3.81 -15.80
C VAL A 129 -24.56 -2.97 -14.90
N ASN A 130 -25.17 -3.58 -13.89
CA ASN A 130 -26.00 -2.88 -12.91
C ASN A 130 -25.14 -2.16 -11.86
N LYS A 131 -25.20 -0.83 -11.82
CA LYS A 131 -24.40 0.00 -10.90
C LYS A 131 -24.61 -0.35 -9.42
N GLY A 132 -25.84 -0.64 -8.99
CA GLY A 132 -26.14 -0.98 -7.60
C GLY A 132 -25.55 -2.34 -7.18
N SER A 133 -25.65 -3.34 -8.07
CA SER A 133 -25.01 -4.64 -7.88
C SER A 133 -23.48 -4.52 -7.89
N ARG A 134 -22.90 -3.72 -8.79
CA ARG A 134 -21.45 -3.48 -8.84
C ARG A 134 -20.89 -2.92 -7.54
N ILE A 135 -21.52 -1.90 -6.98
CA ILE A 135 -21.06 -1.27 -5.73
C ILE A 135 -21.00 -2.33 -4.62
N LYS A 136 -22.03 -3.17 -4.48
CA LYS A 136 -22.05 -4.25 -3.49
C LYS A 136 -20.95 -5.29 -3.73
N LEU A 137 -20.67 -5.64 -4.99
CA LEU A 137 -19.58 -6.55 -5.35
C LEU A 137 -18.20 -5.93 -5.04
N GLN A 138 -18.01 -4.64 -5.33
CA GLN A 138 -16.79 -3.89 -5.01
C GLN A 138 -16.55 -3.84 -3.50
N GLU A 139 -17.57 -3.51 -2.72
CA GLU A 139 -17.51 -3.46 -1.25
C GLU A 139 -17.14 -4.82 -0.66
N ALA A 140 -17.81 -5.88 -1.09
CA ALA A 140 -17.56 -7.23 -0.59
C ALA A 140 -16.14 -7.71 -0.91
N MET A 141 -15.68 -7.57 -2.16
CA MET A 141 -14.33 -7.98 -2.55
C MET A 141 -13.25 -7.12 -1.88
N THR A 142 -13.45 -5.82 -1.79
CA THR A 142 -12.51 -4.91 -1.13
C THR A 142 -12.37 -5.25 0.34
N SER A 143 -13.49 -5.56 1.02
CA SER A 143 -13.49 -6.03 2.41
C SER A 143 -12.67 -7.32 2.57
N VAL A 144 -12.84 -8.31 1.70
CA VAL A 144 -12.07 -9.56 1.74
C VAL A 144 -10.57 -9.33 1.52
N VAL A 145 -10.17 -8.37 0.68
CA VAL A 145 -8.75 -8.04 0.47
C VAL A 145 -8.20 -7.21 1.64
N ALA A 146 -8.97 -6.25 2.13
CA ALA A 146 -8.62 -5.44 3.30
C ALA A 146 -8.43 -6.30 4.55
N ALA A 147 -9.28 -7.31 4.75
CA ALA A 147 -9.17 -8.31 5.80
C ALA A 147 -7.79 -8.97 5.86
N GLN A 148 -7.20 -9.25 4.70
CA GLN A 148 -5.88 -9.85 4.62
C GLN A 148 -4.75 -8.87 4.92
N LYS A 149 -4.97 -7.58 4.67
CA LYS A 149 -4.06 -6.47 5.02
C LYS A 149 -4.19 -6.02 6.48
N LEU A 150 -5.17 -6.53 7.24
CA LEU A 150 -5.27 -6.22 8.66
C LEU A 150 -4.04 -6.66 9.44
N GLY A 151 -3.32 -7.67 8.97
CA GLY A 151 -1.91 -7.90 9.28
C GLY A 151 -1.51 -7.69 10.74
N THR A 152 -2.26 -8.14 11.74
CA THR A 152 -1.76 -8.16 13.12
C THR A 152 -0.55 -9.09 13.28
N ALA A 153 -0.32 -9.97 12.30
CA ALA A 153 0.92 -10.73 12.15
C ALA A 153 2.06 -9.95 11.46
N PHE A 154 1.80 -8.79 10.84
CA PHE A 154 2.79 -7.96 10.13
C PHE A 154 4.04 -7.73 10.98
N HIS A 155 3.81 -7.40 12.24
CA HIS A 155 4.85 -7.06 13.20
C HIS A 155 5.40 -8.28 13.95
N GLU A 156 4.76 -9.45 13.87
CA GLU A 156 5.14 -10.66 14.63
C GLU A 156 5.35 -10.36 16.14
N GLN A 157 4.46 -9.55 16.74
CA GLN A 157 4.57 -9.02 18.11
C GLN A 157 5.75 -8.05 18.40
N PHE A 158 6.50 -7.63 17.38
CA PHE A 158 7.64 -6.70 17.51
C PHE A 158 7.32 -5.31 16.97
N LYS A 159 7.54 -4.28 17.80
CA LYS A 159 7.63 -2.89 17.32
C LYS A 159 8.73 -2.72 16.29
N LEU A 160 8.63 -1.65 15.51
CA LEU A 160 9.73 -1.17 14.70
C LEU A 160 10.96 -0.93 15.59
N GLU A 161 12.15 -1.37 15.17
CA GLU A 161 13.39 -1.15 15.93
C GLU A 161 14.51 -0.78 14.94
N ARG A 162 15.07 0.42 15.08
CA ARG A 162 15.99 0.98 14.07
C ARG A 162 17.30 0.22 13.95
N ASN A 163 17.85 -0.29 15.05
CA ASN A 163 19.09 -1.08 15.02
C ASN A 163 18.89 -2.36 14.20
N GLY A 164 17.84 -3.13 14.50
CA GLY A 164 17.50 -4.32 13.72
C GLY A 164 17.26 -4.03 12.25
N MET A 165 16.50 -2.98 11.92
CA MET A 165 16.30 -2.57 10.52
C MET A 165 17.61 -2.16 9.83
N SER A 166 18.51 -1.45 10.52
CA SER A 166 19.85 -1.09 10.00
C SER A 166 20.69 -2.33 9.66
N GLN A 167 20.69 -3.36 10.53
CA GLN A 167 21.37 -4.62 10.24
C GLN A 167 20.80 -5.29 8.98
N MET A 168 19.48 -5.34 8.87
CA MET A 168 18.80 -5.91 7.71
C MET A 168 19.10 -5.13 6.42
N LEU A 169 19.15 -3.79 6.51
CA LEU A 169 19.47 -2.93 5.37
C LEU A 169 20.92 -3.09 4.89
N ARG A 170 21.86 -3.36 5.80
CA ARG A 170 23.25 -3.73 5.45
C ARG A 170 23.31 -5.00 4.64
N VAL A 171 22.53 -6.03 5.00
CA VAL A 171 22.46 -7.27 4.23
C VAL A 171 21.94 -7.00 2.82
N VAL A 172 20.90 -6.17 2.70
CA VAL A 172 20.35 -5.78 1.39
C VAL A 172 21.41 -5.07 0.54
N ASN A 173 22.10 -4.09 1.11
CA ASN A 173 23.14 -3.34 0.42
C ASN A 173 24.34 -4.20 0.01
N SER A 174 24.83 -5.07 0.89
CA SER A 174 25.95 -5.98 0.59
C SER A 174 25.62 -7.02 -0.49
N ASN A 175 24.34 -7.24 -0.76
CA ASN A 175 23.85 -8.15 -1.80
C ASN A 175 23.21 -7.39 -2.98
N ALA A 176 23.61 -6.14 -3.21
CA ALA A 176 23.12 -5.34 -4.32
C ALA A 176 23.24 -6.11 -5.65
N GLY A 177 22.11 -6.27 -6.35
CA GLY A 177 22.01 -7.03 -7.62
C GLY A 177 21.44 -8.44 -7.48
N LYS A 178 21.42 -9.04 -6.28
CA LYS A 178 20.70 -10.29 -6.01
C LYS A 178 19.21 -9.98 -5.85
N LYS A 179 18.37 -10.50 -6.75
CA LYS A 179 16.90 -10.43 -6.61
C LYS A 179 16.43 -11.44 -5.57
N ASN A 180 15.45 -11.05 -4.75
CA ASN A 180 14.76 -11.90 -3.78
C ASN A 180 15.67 -12.50 -2.72
N LEU A 181 16.17 -11.65 -1.81
CA LEU A 181 16.87 -12.11 -0.62
C LEU A 181 15.99 -13.06 0.20
N THR A 182 16.57 -14.21 0.52
CA THR A 182 15.94 -15.27 1.29
C THR A 182 16.03 -14.99 2.78
N PHE A 183 15.28 -15.74 3.59
CA PHE A 183 15.37 -15.64 5.04
C PHE A 183 16.78 -15.98 5.56
N ASP A 184 17.42 -16.99 4.96
CA ASP A 184 18.75 -17.47 5.37
C ASP A 184 19.83 -16.42 5.10
N ASP A 185 19.70 -15.65 4.00
CA ASP A 185 20.62 -14.54 3.71
C ASP A 185 20.69 -13.54 4.88
N TYR A 186 19.56 -13.23 5.53
CA TYR A 186 19.52 -12.35 6.69
C TYR A 186 19.98 -13.03 7.98
N LYS A 187 19.60 -14.29 8.16
CA LYS A 187 19.93 -15.07 9.36
C LYS A 187 21.44 -15.27 9.51
N GLU A 188 22.14 -15.47 8.39
CA GLU A 188 23.60 -15.69 8.39
C GLU A 188 24.41 -14.40 8.60
N HIS A 189 23.82 -13.23 8.35
CA HIS A 189 24.53 -11.96 8.30
C HIS A 189 24.00 -10.90 9.28
N THR A 190 23.13 -11.30 10.23
CA THR A 190 22.61 -10.42 11.29
C THR A 190 22.55 -11.17 12.62
N ASP A 191 22.60 -10.42 13.72
CA ASP A 191 22.36 -10.97 15.07
C ASP A 191 20.87 -10.92 15.44
N VAL A 192 19.99 -10.73 14.46
CA VAL A 192 18.55 -10.54 14.66
C VAL A 192 17.86 -11.89 14.80
N GLY A 193 17.07 -12.07 15.85
CA GLY A 193 16.31 -13.31 16.06
C GLY A 193 15.30 -13.61 14.95
N ASN A 194 15.01 -14.89 14.71
CA ASN A 194 14.23 -15.36 13.56
C ASN A 194 12.87 -14.64 13.33
N ASN A 195 12.08 -14.41 14.38
CA ASN A 195 10.78 -13.73 14.22
C ASN A 195 10.96 -12.22 13.99
N LYS A 196 12.01 -11.61 14.56
CA LYS A 196 12.38 -10.22 14.28
C LYS A 196 12.83 -10.05 12.83
N ILE A 197 13.54 -11.03 12.24
CA ILE A 197 13.90 -11.00 10.81
C ILE A 197 12.65 -10.87 9.94
N LYS A 198 11.60 -11.66 10.20
CA LYS A 198 10.33 -11.57 9.45
C LYS A 198 9.69 -10.19 9.59
N SER A 199 9.55 -9.74 10.83
CA SER A 199 8.97 -8.44 11.17
C SER A 199 9.73 -7.27 10.53
N PHE A 200 11.06 -7.23 10.66
CA PHE A 200 11.88 -6.14 10.15
C PHE A 200 11.94 -6.12 8.63
N ARG A 201 11.84 -7.27 7.93
CA ARG A 201 11.64 -7.26 6.48
C ARG A 201 10.34 -6.58 6.09
N ASN A 202 9.26 -6.80 6.83
CA ASN A 202 7.99 -6.13 6.59
C ASN A 202 8.10 -4.62 6.85
N TYR A 203 8.77 -4.19 7.93
CA TYR A 203 9.02 -2.76 8.20
C TYR A 203 9.93 -2.10 7.15
N LEU A 204 10.96 -2.79 6.64
CA LEU A 204 11.80 -2.24 5.56
C LEU A 204 10.99 -1.98 4.30
N LYS A 205 10.08 -2.90 3.94
CA LYS A 205 9.20 -2.77 2.77
C LYS A 205 8.15 -1.68 2.97
N ALA A 206 7.40 -1.74 4.08
CA ALA A 206 6.37 -0.76 4.38
C ALA A 206 6.95 0.63 4.59
N GLY A 207 8.11 0.77 5.23
CA GLY A 207 8.83 2.03 5.35
C GLY A 207 9.46 2.53 4.05
N GLY A 208 9.31 1.81 2.93
CA GLY A 208 9.79 2.22 1.61
C GLY A 208 11.30 2.12 1.40
N LEU A 209 12.05 1.49 2.30
CA LEU A 209 13.51 1.32 2.20
C LEU A 209 13.88 0.27 1.14
N VAL A 210 13.05 -0.75 0.97
CA VAL A 210 13.24 -1.80 -0.04
C VAL A 210 11.95 -2.04 -0.82
N ASN A 211 12.08 -2.48 -2.06
CA ASN A 211 10.96 -2.85 -2.91
C ASN A 211 10.56 -4.33 -2.68
N GLU A 212 9.66 -4.84 -3.52
CA GLU A 212 9.11 -6.18 -3.32
C GLU A 212 10.08 -7.32 -3.58
N GLU A 213 11.03 -7.10 -4.47
CA GLU A 213 12.14 -8.00 -4.75
C GLU A 213 13.26 -7.92 -3.69
N SER A 214 13.05 -7.18 -2.60
CA SER A 214 14.04 -6.93 -1.54
C SER A 214 15.30 -6.19 -2.05
N ALA A 215 15.16 -5.35 -3.06
CA ALA A 215 16.19 -4.43 -3.53
C ALA A 215 15.99 -3.03 -2.93
N LEU A 216 17.08 -2.26 -2.77
CA LEU A 216 17.01 -0.88 -2.29
C LEU A 216 16.15 -0.03 -3.23
N THR A 217 15.27 0.78 -2.64
CA THR A 217 14.61 1.88 -3.36
C THR A 217 15.55 3.08 -3.46
N ALA A 218 15.17 4.13 -4.19
CA ALA A 218 15.91 5.40 -4.19
C ALA A 218 16.03 6.00 -2.77
N PHE A 219 14.96 5.90 -1.96
CA PHE A 219 15.00 6.27 -0.54
C PHE A 219 15.94 5.36 0.26
N GLY A 220 15.85 4.04 0.08
CA GLY A 220 16.75 3.08 0.73
C GLY A 220 18.23 3.34 0.44
N GLN A 221 18.54 3.69 -0.81
CA GLN A 221 19.90 4.07 -1.22
C GLN A 221 20.37 5.34 -0.50
N ALA A 222 19.55 6.40 -0.47
CA ALA A 222 19.89 7.64 0.24
C ALA A 222 20.12 7.39 1.74
N VAL A 223 19.34 6.50 2.34
CA VAL A 223 19.50 6.09 3.75
C VAL A 223 20.81 5.33 3.97
N VAL A 224 21.15 4.36 3.11
CA VAL A 224 22.43 3.64 3.20
C VAL A 224 23.62 4.60 3.15
N GLU A 225 23.55 5.62 2.29
CA GLU A 225 24.64 6.58 2.08
C GLU A 225 24.78 7.61 3.21
N HIS A 226 23.67 8.05 3.81
CA HIS A 226 23.66 9.23 4.68
C HIS A 226 23.11 9.01 6.09
N ASP A 227 22.40 7.92 6.35
CA ASP A 227 21.75 7.63 7.64
C ASP A 227 21.48 6.14 7.87
N LEU A 228 22.50 5.30 7.73
CA LEU A 228 22.35 3.85 7.84
C LEU A 228 21.83 3.40 9.23
N MET A 229 21.96 4.23 10.26
CA MET A 229 21.39 3.99 11.60
C MET A 229 19.92 4.42 11.75
N LEU A 230 19.31 4.96 10.68
CA LEU A 230 17.94 5.47 10.65
C LEU A 230 17.70 6.57 11.70
N ALA A 231 18.74 7.30 12.09
CA ALA A 231 18.72 8.20 13.24
C ALA A 231 18.19 9.59 12.95
N LYS A 232 18.26 10.02 11.69
CA LYS A 232 17.82 11.34 11.29
C LYS A 232 16.29 11.46 11.32
N PRO A 233 15.74 12.57 11.83
CA PRO A 233 14.30 12.83 11.80
C PRO A 233 13.68 12.75 10.40
N GLU A 234 14.43 13.18 9.38
CA GLU A 234 14.05 13.10 7.97
C GLU A 234 13.74 11.65 7.57
N THR A 235 14.65 10.72 7.87
CA THR A 235 14.46 9.28 7.64
C THR A 235 13.25 8.73 8.39
N GLN A 236 13.10 9.13 9.66
CA GLN A 236 11.99 8.65 10.49
C GLN A 236 10.64 9.14 9.98
N TRP A 237 10.56 10.38 9.47
CA TRP A 237 9.36 10.92 8.83
C TRP A 237 8.98 10.14 7.58
N VAL A 238 9.96 9.76 6.75
CA VAL A 238 9.70 8.95 5.55
C VAL A 238 9.25 7.53 5.91
N ILE A 239 9.88 6.90 6.91
CA ILE A 239 9.42 5.59 7.42
C ILE A 239 8.00 5.69 7.98
N HIS A 240 7.70 6.74 8.75
CA HIS A 240 6.34 7.00 9.24
C HIS A 240 5.35 7.13 8.08
N TYR A 241 5.67 7.92 7.05
CA TYR A 241 4.84 8.05 5.85
C TYR A 241 4.57 6.69 5.20
N GLY A 242 5.62 5.90 4.94
CA GLY A 242 5.48 4.59 4.29
C GLY A 242 4.63 3.62 5.11
N MET A 243 4.79 3.61 6.43
CA MET A 243 3.99 2.78 7.34
C MET A 243 2.51 3.17 7.38
N SER A 244 2.19 4.41 7.02
CA SER A 244 0.90 5.03 7.33
C SER A 244 0.07 5.37 6.10
N VAL A 245 0.63 5.39 4.91
CA VAL A 245 -0.10 5.76 3.68
C VAL A 245 -0.72 4.54 3.00
N SER A 246 -1.94 4.68 2.45
CA SER A 246 -2.77 3.55 2.03
C SER A 246 -2.23 2.71 0.86
N HIS A 247 -1.43 3.31 -0.01
CA HIS A 247 -0.83 2.62 -1.17
C HIS A 247 0.48 1.88 -0.84
N MET A 248 1.02 2.06 0.36
CA MET A 248 2.21 1.35 0.81
C MET A 248 1.82 0.05 1.53
N PRO A 249 2.74 -0.93 1.63
CA PRO A 249 2.41 -2.25 2.12
C PRO A 249 2.22 -2.37 3.66
N GLY A 250 1.96 -1.27 4.36
CA GLY A 250 1.69 -1.24 5.80
C GLY A 250 0.31 -1.82 6.17
N PRO A 251 0.08 -2.17 7.45
CA PRO A 251 -1.22 -2.64 7.91
C PRO A 251 -2.31 -1.57 7.77
N ILE A 252 -3.51 -1.94 7.32
CA ILE A 252 -4.63 -0.98 7.14
C ILE A 252 -5.01 -0.28 8.43
N TYR A 253 -5.02 -1.00 9.57
CA TYR A 253 -5.33 -0.38 10.85
C TYR A 253 -4.32 0.72 11.19
N TRP A 254 -3.07 0.62 10.73
CA TRP A 254 -2.02 1.59 11.00
C TRP A 254 -2.37 2.95 10.37
N ASN A 255 -2.74 2.95 9.09
CA ASN A 255 -3.23 4.15 8.37
C ASN A 255 -4.42 4.78 9.09
N LYS A 256 -5.43 3.98 9.47
CA LYS A 256 -6.63 4.47 10.15
C LYS A 256 -6.32 5.10 11.51
N LEU A 257 -5.48 4.44 12.32
CA LEU A 257 -5.04 4.99 13.60
C LEU A 257 -4.26 6.29 13.41
N VAL A 258 -3.34 6.37 12.45
CA VAL A 258 -2.57 7.60 12.19
C VAL A 258 -3.49 8.74 11.78
N THR A 259 -4.34 8.52 10.78
CA THR A 259 -5.20 9.56 10.20
C THR A 259 -6.35 9.99 11.11
N SER A 260 -6.77 9.14 12.05
CA SER A 260 -7.97 9.38 12.88
C SER A 260 -7.70 9.53 14.38
N PHE A 261 -6.55 9.08 14.90
CA PHE A 261 -6.25 9.07 16.35
C PHE A 261 -5.04 9.91 16.75
N LEU A 262 -4.09 10.19 15.85
CA LEU A 262 -2.92 11.01 16.17
C LEU A 262 -3.20 12.51 16.05
N THR A 263 -4.27 12.98 16.68
CA THR A 263 -4.60 14.40 16.79
C THR A 263 -3.93 15.02 18.04
N PRO A 264 -3.12 16.08 17.91
CA PRO A 264 -2.44 16.70 19.05
C PRO A 264 -3.40 17.05 20.20
N GLY A 265 -2.99 16.73 21.42
CA GLY A 265 -3.78 16.88 22.65
C GLY A 265 -4.70 15.71 22.99
N ARG A 266 -4.88 14.75 22.08
CA ARG A 266 -5.72 13.58 22.33
C ARG A 266 -5.01 12.59 23.29
N PRO A 267 -5.66 12.15 24.38
CA PRO A 267 -5.17 11.05 25.18
C PRO A 267 -5.38 9.71 24.45
N ILE A 268 -4.40 8.83 24.57
CA ILE A 268 -4.35 7.51 23.95
C ILE A 268 -3.98 6.48 25.01
N SER A 269 -4.63 5.32 24.95
CA SER A 269 -4.24 4.14 25.73
C SER A 269 -4.25 2.89 24.84
N SER A 270 -3.54 1.85 25.27
CA SER A 270 -3.51 0.56 24.56
C SER A 270 -4.91 -0.03 24.41
N GLN A 271 -5.77 0.11 25.43
CA GLN A 271 -7.14 -0.39 25.39
C GLN A 271 -7.98 0.34 24.33
N VAL A 272 -7.93 1.67 24.29
CA VAL A 272 -8.68 2.46 23.31
C VAL A 272 -8.28 2.12 21.88
N LEU A 273 -6.97 1.99 21.61
CA LEU A 273 -6.50 1.61 20.29
C LEU A 273 -6.85 0.15 19.94
N ALA A 274 -6.86 -0.76 20.92
CA ALA A 274 -7.23 -2.15 20.68
C ALA A 274 -8.70 -2.29 20.28
N ASP A 275 -9.60 -1.55 20.95
CA ASP A 275 -11.02 -1.50 20.58
C ASP A 275 -11.19 -0.93 19.16
N GLU A 276 -10.46 0.13 18.82
CA GLU A 276 -10.48 0.69 17.47
C GLU A 276 -9.96 -0.29 16.41
N ILE A 277 -8.84 -0.99 16.67
CA ILE A 277 -8.30 -1.99 15.73
C ILE A 277 -9.31 -3.13 15.52
N ARG A 278 -10.03 -3.55 16.59
CA ARG A 278 -11.12 -4.52 16.47
C ARG A 278 -12.23 -3.96 15.59
N ASP A 279 -12.67 -2.73 15.83
CA ASP A 279 -13.80 -2.15 15.10
C ASP A 279 -13.45 -1.95 13.61
N ILE A 280 -12.20 -1.55 13.29
CA ILE A 280 -11.65 -1.55 11.93
C ILE A 280 -11.65 -2.97 11.34
N THR A 281 -11.23 -3.97 12.12
CA THR A 281 -11.18 -5.38 11.69
C THR A 281 -12.58 -5.88 11.29
N LEU A 282 -13.57 -5.65 12.14
CA LEU A 282 -14.95 -6.08 11.93
C LEU A 282 -15.61 -5.30 10.79
N SER A 283 -15.40 -3.98 10.71
CA SER A 283 -15.96 -3.12 9.66
C SER A 283 -15.42 -3.44 8.27
N ASN A 284 -14.21 -4.01 8.18
CA ASN A 284 -13.63 -4.52 6.93
C ASN A 284 -14.05 -5.97 6.61
N GLY A 285 -15.09 -6.50 7.26
CA GLY A 285 -15.66 -7.82 6.94
C GLY A 285 -14.78 -9.00 7.36
N SER A 286 -13.85 -8.79 8.28
CA SER A 286 -12.94 -9.85 8.74
C SER A 286 -13.54 -10.65 9.89
N ALA A 287 -13.13 -11.91 10.02
CA ALA A 287 -13.46 -12.70 11.19
C ALA A 287 -12.87 -12.05 12.45
N GLU A 288 -13.64 -12.06 13.53
CA GLU A 288 -13.17 -11.56 14.82
C GLU A 288 -11.97 -12.37 15.31
N LEU A 289 -10.89 -11.67 15.67
CA LEU A 289 -9.69 -12.25 16.27
C LEU A 289 -9.79 -12.28 17.81
N ALA A 290 -8.90 -13.04 18.44
CA ALA A 290 -8.80 -13.07 19.89
C ALA A 290 -8.46 -11.68 20.45
N ALA A 291 -9.10 -11.29 21.56
CA ALA A 291 -8.92 -9.97 22.17
C ALA A 291 -7.45 -9.60 22.50
N GLY A 292 -6.61 -10.61 22.78
CA GLY A 292 -5.17 -10.40 23.00
C GLY A 292 -4.42 -9.90 21.77
N THR A 293 -4.85 -10.28 20.57
CA THR A 293 -4.23 -9.87 19.30
C THR A 293 -4.38 -8.37 19.05
N TYR A 294 -5.55 -7.80 19.35
CA TYR A 294 -5.77 -6.36 19.22
C TYR A 294 -4.96 -5.55 20.23
N ARG A 295 -4.89 -6.02 21.48
CA ARG A 295 -4.07 -5.40 22.54
C ARG A 295 -2.59 -5.41 22.19
N GLU A 296 -2.11 -6.48 21.59
CA GLU A 296 -0.73 -6.58 21.12
C GLU A 296 -0.45 -5.61 19.98
N ALA A 297 -1.31 -5.55 18.95
CA ALA A 297 -1.17 -4.61 17.84
C ALA A 297 -1.19 -3.15 18.34
N ALA A 298 -2.07 -2.82 19.28
CA ALA A 298 -2.09 -1.51 19.93
C ALA A 298 -0.78 -1.20 20.68
N ALA A 299 -0.24 -2.16 21.43
CA ALA A 299 1.02 -1.99 22.15
C ALA A 299 2.21 -1.79 21.19
N VAL A 300 2.24 -2.52 20.07
CA VAL A 300 3.24 -2.37 19.01
C VAL A 300 3.17 -0.99 18.35
N PHE A 301 1.95 -0.53 18.03
CA PHE A 301 1.72 0.80 17.47
C PHE A 301 2.23 1.90 18.41
N ILE A 302 1.80 1.88 19.67
CA ILE A 302 2.23 2.85 20.69
C ILE A 302 3.75 2.88 20.80
N ARG A 303 4.37 1.71 20.99
CA ARG A 303 5.82 1.62 21.21
C ARG A 303 6.64 2.04 20.00
N THR A 304 6.08 1.91 18.79
CA THR A 304 6.74 2.40 17.58
C THR A 304 6.88 3.93 17.61
N TYR A 305 5.92 4.64 18.20
CA TYR A 305 5.92 6.11 18.29
C TYR A 305 6.38 6.69 19.64
N SER A 306 6.46 5.87 20.71
CA SER A 306 6.94 6.31 22.03
C SER A 306 8.41 5.99 22.30
N ASP A 307 8.94 4.89 21.74
CA ASP A 307 10.27 4.41 22.11
C ASP A 307 11.37 5.08 21.24
N ASN A 308 12.45 5.56 21.86
CA ASN A 308 13.52 6.31 21.19
C ASN A 308 14.34 5.50 20.17
N ASP A 309 14.46 4.19 20.37
CA ASP A 309 15.08 3.24 19.44
C ASP A 309 14.20 2.94 18.20
N SER A 310 12.98 3.48 18.18
CA SER A 310 11.95 3.33 17.15
C SER A 310 11.75 4.69 16.45
N LEU A 311 10.52 5.20 16.32
CA LEU A 311 10.21 6.52 15.76
C LEU A 311 9.96 7.60 16.83
N GLY A 312 10.34 7.35 18.09
CA GLY A 312 10.10 8.27 19.20
C GLY A 312 10.67 9.67 19.02
N ALA A 313 11.73 9.84 18.21
CA ALA A 313 12.33 11.15 17.96
C ALA A 313 11.46 12.09 17.10
N LEU A 314 10.36 11.58 16.53
CA LEU A 314 9.31 12.42 15.92
C LEU A 314 8.46 13.14 16.96
N ASN A 315 8.55 12.78 18.25
CA ASN A 315 7.75 13.37 19.34
C ASN A 315 6.24 13.37 19.05
N ILE A 316 5.73 12.28 18.48
CA ILE A 316 4.29 12.12 18.20
C ILE A 316 3.54 11.75 19.48
N LEU A 317 4.08 10.84 20.29
CA LEU A 317 3.48 10.40 21.55
C LEU A 317 4.39 10.74 22.73
N GLU A 318 3.80 11.25 23.80
CA GLU A 318 4.45 11.39 25.10
C GLU A 318 3.78 10.46 26.11
N GLU A 319 4.59 9.75 26.89
CA GLU A 319 4.12 8.87 27.95
C GLU A 319 3.61 9.68 29.15
N GLU A 320 2.40 9.39 29.59
CA GLU A 320 1.81 9.91 30.82
C GLU A 320 1.50 8.72 31.74
N ASN A 321 2.03 8.71 32.96
CA ASN A 321 1.76 7.67 33.96
C ASN A 321 2.18 6.22 33.57
N GLY A 322 3.49 5.96 33.57
CA GLY A 322 4.03 4.59 33.68
C GLY A 322 3.64 3.64 32.53
N ARG A 323 3.72 4.11 31.29
CA ARG A 323 3.47 3.37 30.03
C ARG A 323 2.04 2.89 29.79
N THR A 324 1.08 3.42 30.53
CA THR A 324 -0.33 3.02 30.38
C THR A 324 -1.16 4.05 29.62
N GLN A 325 -0.79 5.32 29.71
CA GLN A 325 -1.42 6.42 29.01
C GLN A 325 -0.38 7.22 28.22
N TYR A 326 -0.83 7.82 27.13
CA TYR A 326 -0.02 8.63 26.25
C TYR A 326 -0.84 9.83 25.79
N THR A 327 -0.18 10.94 25.51
CA THR A 327 -0.81 12.09 24.89
C THR A 327 -0.16 12.35 23.55
N VAL A 328 -0.96 12.57 22.51
CA VAL A 328 -0.45 13.00 21.21
C VAL A 328 0.10 14.42 21.34
N ARG A 329 1.36 14.62 20.95
CA ARG A 329 2.02 15.92 20.96
C ARG A 329 2.02 16.55 19.57
N GLN A 330 2.42 17.81 19.52
CA GLN A 330 2.80 18.44 18.25
C GLN A 330 4.08 17.77 17.77
N PRO A 331 4.07 17.06 16.62
CA PRO A 331 5.25 16.36 16.15
C PRO A 331 6.39 17.32 15.83
N ARG A 332 7.61 16.77 15.78
CA ARG A 332 8.78 17.49 15.29
C ARG A 332 8.52 18.02 13.89
N ALA A 333 8.85 19.28 13.62
CA ALA A 333 8.61 19.90 12.31
C ALA A 333 9.17 19.05 11.15
N LEU A 334 8.35 18.84 10.13
CA LEU A 334 8.74 18.16 8.89
C LEU A 334 9.62 19.09 8.05
N PRO A 335 10.88 18.72 7.74
CA PRO A 335 11.74 19.54 6.90
C PRO A 335 11.20 19.69 5.48
N VAL A 336 11.44 20.85 4.85
CA VAL A 336 10.90 21.17 3.52
C VAL A 336 11.40 20.18 2.46
N GLY A 337 12.69 19.83 2.49
CA GLY A 337 13.27 18.84 1.59
C GLY A 337 12.64 17.45 1.74
N THR A 338 12.37 17.02 2.98
CA THR A 338 11.63 15.78 3.24
C THR A 338 10.20 15.84 2.70
N PHE A 339 9.48 16.96 2.91
CA PHE A 339 8.15 17.14 2.35
C PHE A 339 8.15 17.11 0.81
N ALA A 340 9.17 17.69 0.16
CA ALA A 340 9.33 17.63 -1.30
C ALA A 340 9.41 16.19 -1.80
N CYS A 341 10.25 15.36 -1.18
CA CYS A 341 10.39 13.95 -1.54
C CYS A 341 9.06 13.18 -1.36
N LEU A 342 8.38 13.41 -0.23
CA LEU A 342 7.12 12.74 0.09
C LEU A 342 5.98 13.16 -0.84
N LEU A 343 5.91 14.44 -1.18
CA LEU A 343 4.93 14.94 -2.16
C LEU A 343 5.21 14.36 -3.56
N ALA A 344 6.47 14.26 -3.97
CA ALA A 344 6.82 13.68 -5.27
C ALA A 344 6.46 12.19 -5.35
N ASP A 345 6.80 11.39 -4.32
CA ASP A 345 6.41 9.98 -4.25
C ASP A 345 4.89 9.79 -4.22
N TYR A 346 4.18 10.61 -3.41
CA TYR A 346 2.72 10.57 -3.36
C TYR A 346 2.11 10.92 -4.73
N TRP A 347 2.63 11.95 -5.40
CA TRP A 347 2.13 12.39 -6.70
C TRP A 347 2.29 11.31 -7.77
N GLU A 348 3.47 10.69 -7.87
CA GLU A 348 3.72 9.62 -8.84
C GLU A 348 2.80 8.42 -8.68
N ARG A 349 2.32 8.17 -7.45
CA ARG A 349 1.49 7.01 -7.14
C ARG A 349 -0.01 7.26 -7.26
N HIS A 350 -0.49 8.47 -6.96
CA HIS A 350 -1.92 8.79 -6.99
C HIS A 350 -2.32 9.61 -8.21
N TRP A 351 -1.39 10.35 -8.80
CA TRP A 351 -1.63 11.26 -9.92
C TRP A 351 -0.53 11.16 -11.00
N PRO A 352 -0.16 9.95 -11.47
CA PRO A 352 0.98 9.74 -12.36
C PRO A 352 0.90 10.53 -13.67
N GLU A 353 -0.31 10.71 -14.21
CA GLU A 353 -0.55 11.36 -15.50
C GLU A 353 -1.00 12.82 -15.37
N ARG A 354 -1.05 13.37 -14.14
CA ARG A 354 -1.52 14.74 -13.92
C ARG A 354 -0.37 15.72 -13.75
N ASP A 355 -0.43 16.80 -14.52
CA ASP A 355 0.46 17.96 -14.36
C ASP A 355 -0.02 18.90 -13.25
N ASP A 356 -1.30 18.83 -12.87
CA ASP A 356 -1.89 19.65 -11.81
C ASP A 356 -2.93 18.89 -10.98
N VAL A 357 -3.10 19.34 -9.74
CA VAL A 357 -4.11 18.82 -8.81
C VAL A 357 -4.73 19.95 -7.99
N VAL A 358 -5.95 19.71 -7.52
CA VAL A 358 -6.66 20.66 -6.65
C VAL A 358 -5.87 20.80 -5.34
N LEU A 359 -5.70 22.03 -4.87
CA LEU A 359 -4.97 22.32 -3.63
C LEU A 359 -5.53 21.52 -2.43
N GLU A 360 -6.86 21.41 -2.36
CA GLU A 360 -7.54 20.68 -1.28
C GLU A 360 -7.25 19.17 -1.30
N ASP A 361 -6.96 18.59 -2.46
CA ASP A 361 -6.56 17.16 -2.56
C ASP A 361 -5.22 16.92 -1.83
N ILE A 362 -4.38 17.95 -1.67
CA ILE A 362 -3.14 17.89 -0.90
C ILE A 362 -3.37 18.36 0.54
N THR A 363 -4.02 19.51 0.75
CA THR A 363 -4.14 20.12 2.10
C THR A 363 -5.14 19.43 3.01
N ARG A 364 -6.10 18.69 2.44
CA ARG A 364 -7.13 17.93 3.15
C ARG A 364 -7.16 16.45 2.75
N GLY A 365 -6.29 16.04 1.82
CA GLY A 365 -6.17 14.64 1.43
C GLY A 365 -5.42 13.79 2.44
N GLU A 366 -5.21 12.52 2.09
CA GLU A 366 -4.52 11.55 2.93
C GLU A 366 -3.10 12.00 3.28
N LEU A 367 -2.36 12.61 2.34
CA LEU A 367 -0.99 13.05 2.58
C LEU A 367 -0.87 13.98 3.79
N ALA A 368 -1.75 14.99 3.91
CA ALA A 368 -1.76 15.91 5.04
C ALA A 368 -2.04 15.19 6.37
N HIS A 369 -3.03 14.28 6.37
CA HIS A 369 -3.44 13.52 7.54
C HIS A 369 -2.36 12.53 7.99
N VAL A 370 -1.72 11.84 7.05
CA VAL A 370 -0.60 10.95 7.34
C VAL A 370 0.54 11.75 7.95
N LEU A 371 0.92 12.90 7.38
CA LEU A 371 2.01 13.72 7.90
C LEU A 371 1.68 14.49 9.19
N LEU A 372 0.45 14.34 9.71
CA LEU A 372 -0.03 15.01 10.92
C LEU A 372 0.08 16.55 10.82
N LEU A 373 -0.16 17.09 9.61
CA LEU A 373 -0.04 18.52 9.33
C LEU A 373 -1.42 19.18 9.25
N SER A 374 -1.52 20.39 9.79
CA SER A 374 -2.68 21.24 9.54
C SER A 374 -2.65 21.81 8.13
N GLU A 375 -3.82 22.19 7.60
CA GLU A 375 -3.94 22.82 6.27
C GLU A 375 -3.02 24.05 6.12
N ASN A 376 -2.83 24.85 7.17
CA ASN A 376 -1.90 25.97 7.17
C ASN A 376 -0.44 25.52 7.02
N LYS A 377 -0.02 24.47 7.73
CA LYS A 377 1.35 23.95 7.63
C LYS A 377 1.64 23.32 6.28
N VAL A 378 0.68 22.62 5.69
CA VAL A 378 0.81 22.12 4.32
C VAL A 378 0.92 23.29 3.34
N ASN A 379 0.11 24.34 3.50
CA ASN A 379 0.21 25.54 2.67
C ASN A 379 1.55 26.28 2.80
N ASP A 380 2.15 26.32 3.99
CA ASP A 380 3.47 26.90 4.23
C ASP A 380 4.54 26.11 3.48
N LEU A 381 4.52 24.77 3.59
CA LEU A 381 5.46 23.88 2.90
C LEU A 381 5.31 23.97 1.37
N LEU A 382 4.08 23.96 0.85
CA LEU A 382 3.81 24.22 -0.57
C LEU A 382 4.27 25.63 -1.00
N GLY A 383 4.30 26.60 -0.08
CA GLY A 383 4.88 27.92 -0.32
C GLY A 383 6.39 27.84 -0.53
N ALA A 384 7.08 27.12 0.34
CA ALA A 384 8.52 26.90 0.23
C ALA A 384 8.89 26.13 -1.05
N LEU A 385 8.13 25.10 -1.43
CA LEU A 385 8.37 24.36 -2.69
C LEU A 385 8.14 25.22 -3.95
N ALA A 386 7.29 26.24 -3.86
CA ALA A 386 6.99 27.17 -4.96
C ALA A 386 7.96 28.36 -5.03
N ALA A 387 8.82 28.54 -4.02
CA ALA A 387 9.76 29.65 -3.98
C ALA A 387 10.81 29.51 -5.10
N PRO A 388 11.37 30.63 -5.62
CA PRO A 388 12.24 30.61 -6.80
C PRO A 388 13.50 29.75 -6.68
N ASP A 389 13.97 29.51 -5.47
CA ASP A 389 15.14 28.68 -5.15
C ASP A 389 14.87 27.17 -5.28
N MET A 390 13.66 26.72 -4.94
CA MET A 390 13.24 25.32 -5.13
C MET A 390 12.54 25.09 -6.48
N ALA A 391 11.59 25.95 -6.82
CA ALA A 391 10.81 25.90 -8.07
C ALA A 391 10.24 24.51 -8.44
N LEU A 392 9.89 23.70 -7.42
CA LEU A 392 9.41 22.32 -7.61
C LEU A 392 7.91 22.27 -7.97
N ILE A 393 7.15 23.30 -7.59
CA ILE A 393 5.73 23.43 -7.95
C ILE A 393 5.37 24.88 -8.29
N LYS A 394 4.21 25.09 -8.90
CA LYS A 394 3.58 26.41 -9.04
C LYS A 394 2.21 26.41 -8.36
N ARG A 395 1.86 27.53 -7.74
CA ARG A 395 0.56 27.74 -7.09
C ARG A 395 -0.33 28.62 -7.96
N GLN A 396 -1.40 28.06 -8.53
CA GLN A 396 -2.38 28.81 -9.29
C GLN A 396 -3.58 29.18 -8.41
N ARG A 397 -3.67 30.47 -8.05
CA ARG A 397 -4.72 31.01 -7.18
C ARG A 397 -5.60 32.08 -7.84
N LYS A 398 -5.60 32.14 -9.18
CA LYS A 398 -6.37 33.12 -9.94
C LYS A 398 -7.88 32.83 -9.94
N HIS A 399 -8.25 31.56 -10.02
CA HIS A 399 -9.63 31.09 -10.05
C HIS A 399 -9.79 29.86 -9.16
N LEU A 400 -10.98 29.70 -8.58
CA LEU A 400 -11.34 28.50 -7.83
C LEU A 400 -11.76 27.37 -8.78
N PRO A 401 -11.47 26.09 -8.46
CA PRO A 401 -10.66 25.66 -7.32
C PRO A 401 -9.16 25.95 -7.54
N TYR A 402 -8.46 26.33 -6.46
CA TYR A 402 -7.01 26.59 -6.53
C TYR A 402 -6.25 25.32 -6.90
N GLN A 403 -5.21 25.46 -7.72
CA GLN A 403 -4.42 24.33 -8.23
C GLN A 403 -2.96 24.41 -7.79
N ILE A 404 -2.37 23.24 -7.60
CA ILE A 404 -0.92 23.04 -7.55
C ILE A 404 -0.51 22.42 -8.88
N ILE A 405 0.48 23.03 -9.54
CA ILE A 405 1.02 22.54 -10.82
C ILE A 405 2.40 21.96 -10.55
N ARG A 406 2.59 20.68 -10.87
CA ARG A 406 3.87 19.98 -10.81
C ARG A 406 4.87 20.64 -11.75
N GLN A 407 6.11 20.86 -11.31
CA GLN A 407 7.21 21.22 -12.21
C GLN A 407 8.10 20.00 -12.46
N PRO A 408 8.88 19.97 -13.56
CA PRO A 408 9.73 18.82 -13.90
C PRO A 408 10.71 18.41 -12.79
N GLY A 409 11.09 19.33 -11.89
CA GLY A 409 11.98 19.03 -10.77
C GLY A 409 11.33 18.23 -9.63
N LEU A 410 10.00 18.17 -9.54
CA LEU A 410 9.30 17.35 -8.54
C LEU A 410 9.26 15.88 -9.02
N ASP A 411 10.42 15.24 -8.99
CA ASP A 411 10.68 13.86 -9.40
C ASP A 411 11.21 13.06 -8.20
N ALA A 412 10.49 12.03 -7.76
CA ALA A 412 10.83 11.34 -6.54
C ALA A 412 12.22 10.70 -6.63
N ALA A 413 12.55 10.10 -7.77
CA ALA A 413 13.83 9.42 -8.00
C ALA A 413 15.03 10.35 -7.77
N ALA A 414 14.97 11.60 -8.23
CA ALA A 414 16.03 12.59 -8.00
C ALA A 414 15.99 13.21 -6.60
N LEU A 415 14.80 13.51 -6.06
CA LEU A 415 14.66 14.25 -4.81
C LEU A 415 15.18 13.48 -3.59
N TRP A 416 15.04 12.15 -3.56
CA TRP A 416 15.57 11.32 -2.45
C TRP A 416 17.07 11.54 -2.21
N GLN A 417 17.85 11.74 -3.27
CA GLN A 417 19.30 11.94 -3.21
C GLN A 417 19.69 13.40 -2.97
N THR A 418 18.86 14.34 -3.44
CA THR A 418 19.23 15.75 -3.51
C THR A 418 18.61 16.61 -2.44
N HIS A 419 17.48 16.22 -1.84
CA HIS A 419 16.70 17.08 -0.94
C HIS A 419 16.38 16.45 0.42
N LEU A 420 16.39 15.12 0.54
CA LEU A 420 15.94 14.44 1.77
C LEU A 420 16.62 14.98 3.05
N TYR A 421 17.94 15.20 3.01
CA TYR A 421 18.75 15.65 4.16
C TYR A 421 19.29 17.08 4.03
N ARG A 422 18.66 17.92 3.18
CA ARG A 422 19.09 19.32 2.96
C ARG A 422 18.23 20.32 3.71
#